data_AF-A0A0F9A6Z9-F1
#
_entry.id   AF-A0A0F9A6Z9-F1
#
_cell.length_a   1.000
_cell.length_b   1.000
_cell.length_c   1.000
_cell.angle_alpha   90.00
_cell.angle_beta   90.00
_cell.angle_gamma   90.00
#
_symmetry.space_group_name_H-M   'P 1'
#
loop_
_entity.id
_entity.type
_entity.pdbx_description
1 polymer ?
#
loop_
_entity_poly.entity_id
_entity_poly.type
_entity_poly.pdbx_seq_one_letter_code
_entity_poly.pdbx_strand_id
1 'polypeptide(L)'
;MLGKEKAIEHKNVYDQYSQKLLDQFQVMIAGSLFMTYSLYLIFKFNLFIPEIASINENFVIITIPIFLYIIMRFMYLTSAKPEIARNTEKAFKDRGILIAAVLILLFLLYSFYFDTIVLFLNL
;
A
#
# COMPACT_ATOMS: atom_id res chain seq x y z
N MET A 1 -22.51 -26.15 -4.23
CA MET A 1 -21.12 -26.44 -3.82
C MET A 1 -20.50 -27.26 -4.94
N LEU A 2 -19.73 -26.64 -5.83
CA LEU A 2 -19.08 -27.35 -6.94
C LEU A 2 -17.85 -28.08 -6.38
N GLY A 3 -17.82 -29.40 -6.61
CA GLY A 3 -16.84 -30.32 -6.04
C GLY A 3 -15.41 -29.95 -6.39
N LYS A 4 -14.52 -30.16 -5.40
CA LYS A 4 -13.07 -29.90 -5.46
C LYS A 4 -12.35 -30.55 -6.66
N GLU A 5 -12.99 -31.53 -7.30
CA GLU A 5 -12.39 -32.34 -8.38
C GLU A 5 -12.42 -31.67 -9.76
N LYS A 6 -13.28 -30.66 -10.00
CA LYS A 6 -13.37 -29.99 -11.31
C LYS A 6 -12.70 -28.62 -11.40
N ALA A 7 -12.06 -28.14 -10.34
CA ALA A 7 -11.40 -26.84 -10.33
C ALA A 7 -10.14 -26.79 -11.21
N ILE A 8 -9.46 -27.94 -11.39
CA ILE A 8 -8.21 -28.08 -12.15
C ILE A 8 -8.45 -27.88 -13.65
N GLU A 9 -9.64 -28.21 -14.17
CA GLU A 9 -9.96 -28.14 -15.62
C GLU A 9 -10.19 -26.73 -16.16
N HIS A 10 -10.28 -25.70 -15.30
CA HIS A 10 -10.74 -24.36 -15.74
C HIS A 10 -9.64 -23.32 -15.97
N LYS A 11 -8.38 -23.57 -15.60
CA LYS A 11 -7.24 -22.66 -15.91
C LYS A 11 -5.89 -23.37 -15.78
N ASN A 12 -5.11 -23.46 -16.88
CA ASN A 12 -3.76 -24.07 -16.92
C ASN A 12 -2.76 -23.53 -15.87
N VAL A 13 -3.01 -22.37 -15.26
CA VAL A 13 -2.11 -21.77 -14.25
C VAL A 13 -2.27 -22.43 -12.87
N TYR A 14 -3.41 -23.08 -12.60
CA TYR A 14 -3.64 -23.78 -11.33
C TYR A 14 -2.89 -25.10 -11.20
N ASP A 15 -2.36 -25.62 -12.31
CA ASP A 15 -1.46 -26.78 -12.31
C ASP A 15 -0.06 -26.43 -11.77
N GLN A 16 0.34 -25.16 -11.84
CA GLN A 16 1.70 -24.72 -11.48
C GLN A 16 1.83 -24.20 -10.05
N TYR A 17 0.77 -23.60 -9.51
CA TYR A 17 0.81 -22.97 -8.19
C TYR A 17 -0.38 -23.36 -7.33
N SER A 18 -0.10 -23.93 -6.15
CA SER A 18 -1.12 -24.12 -5.13
C SER A 18 -1.62 -22.77 -4.60
N GLN A 19 -2.91 -22.70 -4.24
CA GLN A 19 -3.51 -21.49 -3.66
C GLN A 19 -2.74 -21.00 -2.42
N LYS A 20 -2.26 -21.93 -1.59
CA LYS A 20 -1.45 -21.60 -0.40
C LYS A 20 -0.13 -20.89 -0.74
N LEU A 21 0.52 -21.28 -1.83
CA LEU A 21 1.76 -20.65 -2.29
C LEU A 21 1.50 -19.22 -2.81
N LEU A 22 0.38 -19.02 -3.52
CA LEU A 22 -0.04 -17.69 -3.98
C LEU A 22 -0.31 -16.74 -2.80
N ASP A 23 -0.98 -17.21 -1.76
CA ASP A 23 -1.24 -16.42 -0.55
C ASP A 23 0.07 -16.01 0.14
N GLN A 24 1.06 -16.93 0.19
CA GLN A 24 2.39 -16.62 0.74
C GLN A 24 3.12 -15.56 -0.08
N PHE A 25 3.08 -15.65 -1.41
CA PHE A 25 3.65 -14.62 -2.28
C PHE A 25 3.00 -13.25 -2.07
N GLN A 26 1.69 -13.21 -1.89
CA GLN A 26 0.98 -11.96 -1.59
C GLN A 26 1.48 -11.33 -0.28
N VAL A 27 1.67 -12.12 0.78
CA VAL A 27 2.23 -11.65 2.06
C VAL A 27 3.65 -11.12 1.89
N MET A 28 4.52 -11.85 1.18
CA MET A 28 5.91 -11.42 0.97
C MET A 28 6.00 -10.10 0.20
N ILE A 29 5.20 -9.95 -0.88
CA ILE A 29 5.18 -8.72 -1.68
C ILE A 29 4.60 -7.55 -0.88
N ALA A 30 3.55 -7.78 -0.09
CA ALA A 30 2.98 -6.77 0.80
C ALA A 30 4.02 -6.29 1.83
N GLY A 31 4.75 -7.22 2.44
CA GLY A 31 5.82 -6.91 3.39
C GLY A 31 6.97 -6.14 2.76
N SER A 32 7.46 -6.57 1.59
CA SER A 32 8.55 -5.88 0.90
C SER A 32 8.13 -4.48 0.46
N LEU A 33 6.91 -4.31 -0.05
CA LEU A 33 6.36 -3.01 -0.43
C LEU A 33 6.30 -2.05 0.78
N PHE A 34 5.81 -2.53 1.93
CA PHE A 34 5.78 -1.76 3.17
C PHE A 34 7.18 -1.36 3.63
N MET A 35 8.14 -2.29 3.61
CA MET A 35 9.52 -2.03 4.00
C MET A 35 10.18 -1.00 3.09
N THR A 36 10.10 -1.19 1.77
CA THR A 36 10.69 -0.27 0.78
C THR A 36 10.10 1.14 0.94
N TYR A 37 8.79 1.26 1.08
CA TYR A 37 8.13 2.55 1.29
C TYR A 37 8.61 3.24 2.57
N SER A 38 8.62 2.51 3.69
CA SER A 38 9.01 3.05 4.99
C SER A 38 10.47 3.48 5.01
N LEU A 39 11.38 2.63 4.51
CA LEU A 39 12.80 2.94 4.43
C LEU A 39 13.06 4.13 3.51
N TYR A 40 12.40 4.20 2.35
CA TYR A 40 12.53 5.33 1.45
C TYR A 40 12.22 6.66 2.14
N LEU A 41 11.09 6.74 2.85
CA LEU A 41 10.69 7.97 3.55
C LEU A 41 11.64 8.31 4.70
N ILE A 42 12.03 7.32 5.49
CA ILE A 42 12.94 7.50 6.61
C ILE A 42 14.30 8.04 6.14
N PHE A 43 14.85 7.50 5.05
CA PHE A 43 16.12 7.98 4.48
C PHE A 43 15.97 9.32 3.77
N LYS A 44 14.88 9.55 3.04
CA LYS A 44 14.67 10.78 2.28
C LYS A 44 14.56 12.01 3.18
N PHE A 45 13.88 11.87 4.32
CA PHE A 45 13.61 12.97 5.25
C PHE A 45 14.47 12.92 6.53
N ASN A 46 15.47 12.04 6.58
CA ASN A 46 16.36 11.86 7.73
C ASN A 46 15.60 11.79 9.08
N LEU A 47 14.49 11.03 9.11
CA LEU A 47 13.59 10.97 10.28
C LEU A 47 14.25 10.44 11.57
N PHE A 48 15.48 9.93 11.49
CA PHE A 48 16.28 9.51 12.63
C PHE A 48 16.84 10.68 13.45
N ILE A 49 16.96 11.88 12.88
CA ILE A 49 17.59 13.04 13.52
C ILE A 49 16.57 14.19 13.59
N PRO A 50 15.78 14.27 14.68
CA PRO A 50 14.66 15.21 14.79
C PRO A 50 15.09 16.69 14.81
N GLU A 51 16.36 16.99 15.05
CA GLU A 51 16.90 18.36 15.05
C GLU A 51 17.16 18.92 13.64
N ILE A 52 17.26 18.06 12.62
CA ILE A 52 17.58 18.44 11.24
C ILE A 52 16.32 18.52 10.38
N ALA A 53 15.33 17.67 10.66
CA ALA A 53 14.11 17.58 9.87
C ALA A 53 13.17 18.76 10.17
N SER A 54 12.71 19.41 9.10
CA SER A 54 11.76 20.51 9.22
C SER A 54 10.39 20.01 9.69
N ILE A 55 9.59 20.87 10.33
CA ILE A 55 8.30 20.47 10.93
C ILE A 55 7.37 19.83 9.89
N ASN A 56 7.37 20.31 8.65
CA ASN A 56 6.65 19.78 7.49
C ASN A 56 7.13 18.37 7.06
N GLU A 57 8.42 18.09 7.17
CA GLU A 57 9.00 16.78 6.82
C GLU A 57 8.60 15.70 7.85
N ASN A 58 8.47 16.08 9.12
CA ASN A 58 8.03 15.16 10.18
C ASN A 58 6.60 14.62 9.97
N PHE A 59 5.73 15.35 9.25
CA PHE A 59 4.37 14.86 8.95
C PHE A 59 4.35 13.61 8.09
N VAL A 60 5.42 13.33 7.33
CA VAL A 60 5.51 12.13 6.49
C VAL A 60 5.49 10.84 7.32
N ILE A 61 5.85 10.88 8.61
CA ILE A 61 5.80 9.68 9.46
C ILE A 61 4.38 9.11 9.60
N ILE A 62 3.36 9.97 9.49
CA ILE A 62 1.94 9.59 9.60
C ILE A 62 1.50 8.77 8.38
N THR A 63 2.17 8.93 7.23
CA THR A 63 1.80 8.16 6.03
C THR A 63 2.21 6.69 6.12
N ILE A 64 3.19 6.34 6.97
CA ILE A 64 3.63 4.95 7.19
C ILE A 64 2.49 4.06 7.75
N PRO A 65 1.85 4.38 8.89
CA PRO A 65 0.73 3.58 9.38
C PRO A 65 -0.50 3.62 8.46
N ILE A 66 -0.74 4.72 7.74
CA ILE A 66 -1.83 4.78 6.75
C ILE A 66 -1.54 3.85 5.57
N PHE A 67 -0.30 3.79 5.11
CA PHE A 67 0.11 2.87 4.03
C PHE A 67 0.00 1.41 4.47
N LEU A 68 0.39 1.11 5.72
CA LEU A 68 0.17 -0.21 6.31
C LEU A 68 -1.31 -0.58 6.36
N TYR A 69 -2.18 0.37 6.73
CA TYR A 69 -3.64 0.17 6.69
C TYR A 69 -4.13 -0.18 5.28
N ILE A 70 -3.67 0.51 4.23
CA ILE A 70 -4.04 0.20 2.84
C ILE A 70 -3.64 -1.23 2.47
N ILE A 71 -2.41 -1.63 2.79
CA ILE A 71 -1.90 -2.98 2.50
C ILE A 71 -2.74 -4.03 3.22
N MET A 72 -2.97 -3.85 4.52
CA MET A 72 -3.78 -4.77 5.33
C MET A 72 -5.22 -4.83 4.85
N ARG A 73 -5.81 -3.70 4.46
CA ARG A 73 -7.17 -3.61 3.91
C ARG A 73 -7.27 -4.33 2.57
N PHE A 74 -6.26 -4.17 1.71
CA PHE A 74 -6.18 -4.87 0.43
C PHE A 74 -6.12 -6.39 0.65
N MET A 75 -5.22 -6.86 1.51
CA MET A 75 -5.10 -8.27 1.86
C MET A 75 -6.40 -8.84 2.44
N TYR A 76 -7.07 -8.09 3.33
CA TYR A 76 -8.37 -8.48 3.86
C TYR A 76 -9.43 -8.62 2.76
N LEU A 77 -9.52 -7.65 1.83
CA LEU A 77 -10.52 -7.68 0.76
C LEU A 77 -10.29 -8.85 -0.21
N THR A 78 -9.04 -9.17 -0.54
CA THR A 78 -8.71 -10.31 -1.40
C THR A 78 -8.98 -11.64 -0.72
N SER A 79 -8.78 -11.75 0.59
CA SER A 79 -9.00 -13.01 1.32
C SER A 79 -10.46 -13.23 1.72
N ALA A 80 -11.19 -12.17 2.10
CA ALA A 80 -12.55 -12.29 2.63
C ALA A 80 -13.66 -12.22 1.57
N LYS A 81 -13.40 -11.63 0.39
CA LYS A 81 -14.42 -11.39 -0.64
C LYS A 81 -14.06 -12.11 -1.95
N PRO A 82 -14.73 -13.24 -2.29
CA PRO A 82 -14.44 -14.02 -3.50
C PRO A 82 -14.55 -13.21 -4.80
N GLU A 83 -15.45 -12.23 -4.85
CA GLU A 83 -15.63 -11.37 -6.01
C GLU A 83 -14.46 -10.42 -6.27
N ILE A 84 -13.76 -10.01 -5.22
CA ILE A 84 -12.57 -9.15 -5.30
C ILE A 84 -11.35 -10.00 -5.62
N ALA A 85 -11.24 -11.21 -5.05
CA ALA A 85 -10.22 -12.17 -5.44
C ALA A 85 -10.27 -12.51 -6.94
N ARG A 86 -11.48 -12.58 -7.52
CA ARG A 86 -11.67 -12.83 -8.96
C ARG A 86 -11.39 -11.60 -9.84
N ASN A 87 -11.60 -10.39 -9.30
CA ASN A 87 -11.45 -9.12 -10.01
C ASN A 87 -10.78 -8.10 -9.08
N THR A 88 -9.45 -8.17 -8.99
CA THR A 88 -8.64 -7.35 -8.07
C THR A 88 -8.84 -5.85 -8.26
N GLU A 89 -9.20 -5.42 -9.47
CA GLU A 89 -9.54 -4.03 -9.82
C GLU A 89 -10.66 -3.45 -8.95
N LYS A 90 -11.57 -4.30 -8.46
CA LYS A 90 -12.66 -3.86 -7.58
C LYS A 90 -12.14 -3.35 -6.22
N ALA A 91 -10.93 -3.75 -5.80
CA ALA A 91 -10.33 -3.24 -4.57
C ALA A 91 -10.09 -1.73 -4.63
N PHE A 92 -9.79 -1.17 -5.82
CA PHE A 92 -9.63 0.28 -6.01
C PHE A 92 -10.93 1.07 -5.85
N LYS A 93 -12.08 0.39 -5.80
CA LYS A 93 -13.38 1.03 -5.51
C LYS A 93 -13.71 1.02 -4.01
N ASP A 94 -12.90 0.39 -3.17
CA ASP A 94 -13.12 0.41 -1.72
C ASP A 94 -12.91 1.83 -1.18
N ARG A 95 -13.94 2.37 -0.53
CA ARG A 95 -13.91 3.73 0.02
C ARG A 95 -12.78 3.92 1.03
N GLY A 96 -12.46 2.90 1.84
CA GLY A 96 -11.38 2.97 2.82
C GLY A 96 -10.02 3.12 2.16
N ILE A 97 -9.75 2.31 1.13
CA ILE A 97 -8.53 2.42 0.33
C ILE A 97 -8.43 3.78 -0.37
N LEU A 98 -9.52 4.26 -0.98
CA LEU A 98 -9.52 5.55 -1.68
C LEU A 98 -9.26 6.73 -0.74
N ILE A 99 -9.93 6.78 0.41
CA ILE A 99 -9.74 7.85 1.40
C ILE A 99 -8.31 7.83 1.91
N ALA A 100 -7.79 6.66 2.28
CA ALA A 100 -6.42 6.52 2.75
C ALA A 100 -5.39 6.92 1.67
N ALA A 101 -5.61 6.56 0.41
CA ALA A 101 -4.75 6.93 -0.71
C ALA A 101 -4.73 8.45 -0.92
N VAL A 102 -5.89 9.11 -0.86
CA VAL A 102 -5.99 10.58 -0.95
C VAL A 102 -5.26 11.25 0.22
N LEU A 103 -5.44 10.74 1.44
CA LEU A 103 -4.73 11.26 2.61
C LEU A 103 -3.21 11.17 2.45
N ILE A 104 -2.69 10.01 2.03
CA ILE A 104 -1.24 9.86 1.77
C ILE A 104 -0.78 10.85 0.70
N LEU A 105 -1.52 10.98 -0.40
CA LEU A 105 -1.18 11.92 -1.47
C LEU A 105 -1.06 13.35 -0.93
N LEU A 106 -2.02 13.79 -0.11
CA LEU A 106 -2.01 15.13 0.49
C LEU A 106 -0.82 15.33 1.42
N PHE A 107 -0.52 14.37 2.29
CA PHE A 107 0.64 14.44 3.18
C PHE A 107 1.96 14.46 2.40
N LEU A 108 2.10 13.62 1.36
CA LEU A 108 3.31 13.60 0.53
C LEU A 108 3.47 14.91 -0.23
N LEU A 109 2.41 15.45 -0.83
CA LEU A 109 2.47 16.73 -1.53
C LEU A 109 2.88 17.85 -0.58
N TYR A 110 2.31 17.88 0.63
CA TYR A 110 2.69 18.83 1.66
C TYR A 110 4.17 18.69 2.03
N SER A 111 4.63 17.50 2.42
CA SER A 111 6.02 17.32 2.87
C SER A 111 7.06 17.54 1.76
N PHE A 112 6.76 17.24 0.49
CA PHE A 112 7.72 17.42 -0.61
C PHE A 112 7.78 18.84 -1.18
N TYR A 113 6.65 19.54 -1.27
CA TYR A 113 6.55 20.79 -2.03
C TYR A 113 6.41 22.03 -1.16
N PHE A 114 6.17 21.90 0.15
CA PHE A 114 5.96 23.06 1.02
C PHE A 114 7.12 24.07 0.95
N ASP A 115 8.37 23.63 1.09
CA ASP A 115 9.52 24.54 1.08
C ASP A 115 9.72 25.21 -0.28
N THR A 116 9.44 24.49 -1.36
CA THR A 116 9.52 25.04 -2.73
C THR A 116 8.46 26.12 -2.96
N ILE A 117 7.24 25.91 -2.45
CA ILE A 117 6.13 26.87 -2.56
C ILE A 117 6.43 28.12 -1.72
N VAL A 118 6.94 27.96 -0.49
CA VAL A 118 7.31 29.09 0.37
C VAL A 118 8.43 29.92 -0.24
N LEU A 119 9.45 29.27 -0.82
CA LEU A 119 10.53 29.96 -1.54
C LEU A 119 9.98 30.79 -2.72
N PHE A 120 9.03 30.25 -3.47
CA PHE A 120 8.43 30.95 -4.62
C PHE A 120 7.55 32.14 -4.19
N LEU A 121 6.88 32.05 -3.04
CA LEU A 121 6.01 33.11 -2.49
C LEU A 121 6.79 34.24 -1.79
N ASN A 122 7.99 33.95 -1.28
CA ASN A 122 8.86 34.92 -0.60
C ASN A 122 9.82 35.67 -1.56
N LEU A 123 9.60 35.56 -2.87
CA LEU A 123 10.30 36.26 -3.93
C LEU A 123 9.39 37.35 -4.54
#